data_AF-D8KA43-F1
#
_entry.id   AF-D8KA43-F1
#
_cell.length_a   1.000
_cell.length_b   1.000
_cell.length_c   1.000
_cell.angle_alpha   90.00
_cell.angle_beta   90.00
_cell.angle_gamma   90.00
#
_symmetry.space_group_name_H-M   'P 1'
#
loop_
_entity.id
_entity.type
_entity.pdbx_description
1 polymer ?
#
loop_
_entity_poly.entity_id
_entity_poly.type
_entity_poly.pdbx_seq_one_letter_code
_entity_poly.pdbx_strand_id
1 'polypeptide(L)'
;MTRYAKNAGAVFALKYHLVWCPKYRRSVLVDGVAKRLGQLIREVASEFEMTVHAMEIMPDQVHLFVESDPRWCVAEIVNRFKGRSSRVLRSEFPVLRSRLPTLWSRSYYAGTVGRVSEATVRRYIENQVGK
;
A
#
# COMPACT_ATOMS: atom_id res chain seq x y z
N MET A 1 -15.22 -16.80 -8.13
CA MET A 1 -14.24 -15.69 -8.11
C MET A 1 -12.97 -16.12 -8.84
N THR A 2 -12.51 -15.34 -9.81
CA THR A 2 -11.33 -15.64 -10.64
C THR A 2 -10.06 -15.61 -9.79
N ARG A 3 -9.19 -16.62 -9.94
CA ARG A 3 -7.96 -16.78 -9.14
C ARG A 3 -6.90 -15.68 -9.40
N TYR A 4 -6.99 -15.01 -10.55
CA TYR A 4 -6.04 -14.00 -11.04
C TYR A 4 -6.79 -12.85 -11.69
N ALA A 5 -6.27 -11.63 -11.53
CA ALA A 5 -6.68 -10.44 -12.27
C ALA A 5 -6.14 -10.47 -13.71
N LYS A 6 -6.76 -9.72 -14.62
CA LYS A 6 -6.39 -9.68 -16.03
C LYS A 6 -6.54 -8.26 -16.60
N ASN A 7 -5.66 -7.91 -17.52
CA ASN A 7 -5.83 -6.77 -18.43
C ASN A 7 -5.49 -7.23 -19.86
N ALA A 8 -5.46 -6.32 -20.84
CA ALA A 8 -5.21 -6.67 -22.24
C ALA A 8 -3.85 -7.37 -22.50
N GLY A 9 -2.85 -7.16 -21.63
CA GLY A 9 -1.50 -7.67 -21.83
C GLY A 9 -1.03 -8.70 -20.80
N ALA A 10 -1.79 -8.95 -19.72
CA ALA A 10 -1.31 -9.78 -18.62
C ALA A 10 -2.43 -10.47 -17.82
N VAL A 11 -2.08 -11.63 -17.26
CA VAL A 11 -2.80 -12.31 -16.17
C VAL A 11 -1.89 -12.27 -14.94
N PHE A 12 -2.37 -11.72 -13.83
CA PHE A 12 -1.51 -11.40 -12.69
C PHE A 12 -2.22 -11.52 -11.34
N ALA A 13 -1.42 -11.61 -10.28
CA ALA A 13 -1.84 -11.50 -8.88
C ALA A 13 -0.72 -10.79 -8.11
N LEU A 14 -0.60 -9.47 -8.31
CA LEU A 14 0.43 -8.65 -7.69
C LEU A 14 -0.13 -8.01 -6.43
N LYS A 15 0.15 -8.63 -5.29
CA LYS A 15 -0.32 -8.15 -3.99
C LYS A 15 0.85 -7.81 -3.09
N TYR A 16 0.70 -6.73 -2.35
CA TYR A 16 1.74 -6.18 -1.49
C TYR A 16 1.19 -5.91 -0.09
N HIS A 17 1.97 -6.28 0.92
CA HIS A 17 1.87 -5.75 2.27
C HIS A 17 2.82 -4.55 2.37
N LEU A 18 2.23 -3.37 2.47
CA LEU A 18 2.93 -2.10 2.58
C LEU A 18 2.82 -1.59 4.01
N VAL A 19 3.94 -1.10 4.56
CA VAL A 19 3.96 -0.44 5.86
C VAL A 19 4.73 0.86 5.79
N TRP A 20 4.19 1.93 6.36
CA TRP A 20 4.93 3.18 6.55
C TRP A 20 4.49 3.91 7.81
N CYS A 21 5.37 4.77 8.33
CA CYS A 21 5.16 5.48 9.58
C CYS A 21 5.17 7.01 9.37
N PRO A 22 4.49 7.79 10.23
CA PRO A 22 4.71 9.21 10.35
C PRO A 22 6.18 9.53 10.60
N LYS A 23 6.60 10.75 10.25
CA LYS A 23 7.96 11.23 10.51
C LYS A 23 8.25 11.16 12.01
N TYR A 24 9.42 10.61 12.35
CA TYR A 24 9.84 10.32 13.74
C TYR A 24 8.92 9.36 14.50
N ARG A 25 8.10 8.57 13.80
CA ARG A 25 7.16 7.61 14.39
C ARG A 25 6.23 8.25 15.44
N ARG A 26 5.83 9.51 15.20
CA ARG A 26 4.92 10.23 16.09
C ARG A 26 3.51 9.64 16.01
N SER A 27 2.87 9.46 17.16
CA SER A 27 1.49 8.99 17.30
C SER A 27 0.48 10.09 16.92
N VAL A 28 0.37 10.39 15.62
CA VAL A 28 -0.47 11.48 15.10
C VAL A 28 -1.65 10.99 14.27
N LEU A 29 -1.71 9.69 13.97
CA LEU A 29 -2.79 9.06 13.21
C LEU A 29 -3.91 8.63 14.16
N VAL A 30 -4.50 9.60 14.86
CA VAL A 30 -5.58 9.36 15.82
C VAL A 30 -6.85 10.10 15.40
N ASP A 31 -7.99 9.65 15.93
CA ASP A 31 -9.29 10.29 15.78
C ASP A 31 -9.64 10.65 14.32
N GLY A 32 -9.93 11.92 14.04
CA GLY A 32 -10.28 12.43 12.72
C GLY A 32 -9.17 12.25 11.67
N VAL A 33 -7.90 12.27 12.08
CA VAL A 33 -6.77 12.08 11.16
C VAL A 33 -6.76 10.65 10.61
N ALA A 34 -6.96 9.65 11.47
CA ALA A 34 -7.02 8.25 11.06
C ALA A 34 -8.22 7.99 10.14
N LYS A 35 -9.39 8.53 10.49
CA LYS A 35 -10.60 8.40 9.67
C LYS A 35 -10.41 9.00 8.27
N ARG A 36 -9.87 10.22 8.18
CA ARG A 36 -9.62 10.88 6.89
C ARG A 36 -8.54 10.17 6.08
N LEU A 37 -7.46 9.71 6.72
CA LEU A 37 -6.42 8.93 6.07
C LEU A 37 -7.00 7.68 5.39
N GLY A 38 -7.87 6.95 6.08
CA GLY A 38 -8.53 5.77 5.52
C GLY A 38 -9.44 6.08 4.33
N GLN A 39 -10.07 7.26 4.29
CA GLN A 39 -10.83 7.72 3.11
C GLN A 39 -9.89 8.01 1.94
N LEU A 40 -8.82 8.78 2.19
CA LEU A 40 -7.82 9.15 1.18
C LEU A 40 -7.15 7.93 0.56
N ILE A 41 -6.85 6.89 1.34
CA ILE A 41 -6.28 5.65 0.82
C ILE A 41 -7.27 4.97 -0.15
N ARG A 42 -8.57 4.92 0.19
CA ARG A 42 -9.58 4.35 -0.72
C ARG A 42 -9.80 5.19 -1.97
N GLU A 43 -9.79 6.52 -1.84
CA GLU A 43 -9.87 7.46 -2.96
C GLU A 43 -8.70 7.24 -3.94
N VAL A 44 -7.46 7.21 -3.44
CA VAL A 44 -6.27 6.93 -4.26
C VAL A 44 -6.35 5.53 -4.89
N ALA A 45 -6.75 4.51 -4.13
CA ALA A 45 -6.85 3.16 -4.68
C ALA A 45 -7.86 3.11 -5.83
N SER A 46 -9.02 3.74 -5.68
CA SER A 46 -10.03 3.84 -6.73
C SER A 46 -9.53 4.61 -7.96
N GLU A 47 -8.83 5.73 -7.76
CA GLU A 47 -8.28 6.57 -8.84
C GLU A 47 -7.27 5.81 -9.72
N PHE A 48 -6.50 4.90 -9.13
CA PHE A 48 -5.44 4.15 -9.83
C PHE A 48 -5.77 2.67 -10.06
N GLU A 49 -7.06 2.30 -10.00
CA GLU A 49 -7.54 0.94 -10.26
C GLU A 49 -6.88 -0.13 -9.37
N MET A 50 -6.55 0.23 -8.14
CA MET A 50 -5.96 -0.66 -7.13
C MET A 50 -7.04 -1.20 -6.21
N THR A 51 -6.88 -2.44 -5.74
CA THR A 51 -7.80 -3.07 -4.81
C THR A 51 -7.20 -3.11 -3.41
N VAL A 52 -7.82 -2.44 -2.44
CA VAL A 52 -7.46 -2.54 -1.02
C VAL A 52 -8.18 -3.74 -0.41
N HIS A 53 -7.42 -4.77 -0.04
CA HIS A 53 -7.95 -5.98 0.59
C HIS A 53 -8.11 -5.84 2.10
N ALA A 54 -7.15 -5.16 2.75
CA ALA A 54 -7.20 -4.85 4.17
C ALA A 54 -6.37 -3.60 4.45
N MET A 55 -6.75 -2.85 5.50
CA MET A 55 -6.05 -1.65 5.91
C MET A 55 -6.21 -1.48 7.42
N GLU A 56 -5.10 -1.29 8.11
CA GLU A 56 -5.06 -1.00 9.54
C GLU A 56 -4.25 0.28 9.79
N ILE A 57 -4.80 1.19 10.58
CA ILE A 57 -4.18 2.49 10.87
C ILE A 57 -3.97 2.56 12.38
N MET A 58 -2.72 2.38 12.79
CA MET A 58 -2.28 2.59 14.17
C MET A 58 -1.81 4.04 14.34
N PRO A 59 -1.75 4.56 15.58
CA PRO A 59 -1.35 5.95 15.83
C PRO A 59 -0.01 6.35 15.17
N ASP A 60 0.92 5.41 15.05
CA ASP A 60 2.29 5.62 14.58
C ASP A 60 2.67 4.85 13.30
N GLN A 61 1.74 4.09 12.69
CA GLN A 61 2.02 3.34 11.46
C GLN A 61 0.76 2.93 10.70
N VAL A 62 0.89 2.74 9.39
CA VAL A 62 -0.16 2.24 8.51
C VAL A 62 0.26 0.90 7.95
N HIS A 63 -0.63 -0.09 8.01
CA HIS A 63 -0.49 -1.37 7.31
C HIS A 63 -1.53 -1.43 6.20
N LEU A 64 -1.09 -1.69 4.98
CA LEU A 64 -1.96 -1.75 3.81
C LEU A 64 -1.71 -3.05 3.04
N PHE A 65 -2.76 -3.84 2.84
CA PHE A 65 -2.75 -4.98 1.94
C PHE A 65 -3.47 -4.57 0.64
N VAL A 66 -2.69 -4.39 -0.43
CA VAL A 66 -3.18 -3.85 -1.71
C VAL A 66 -2.76 -4.73 -2.87
N GLU A 67 -3.63 -4.81 -3.87
CA GLU A 67 -3.37 -5.43 -5.17
C GLU A 67 -3.38 -4.37 -6.27
N SER A 68 -2.41 -4.46 -7.19
CA SER A 68 -2.24 -3.47 -8.25
C SER A 68 -2.04 -4.11 -9.62
N ASP A 69 -2.27 -3.30 -10.65
CA ASP A 69 -1.90 -3.62 -12.03
C ASP A 69 -0.37 -3.63 -12.22
N PRO A 70 0.19 -4.50 -13.09
CA PRO A 70 1.62 -4.56 -13.39
C PRO A 70 2.22 -3.28 -13.98
N ARG A 71 1.39 -2.35 -14.49
CA ARG A 71 1.84 -1.03 -14.97
C ARG A 71 2.45 -0.16 -13.86
N TRP A 72 2.12 -0.43 -12.60
CA TRP A 72 2.59 0.35 -11.45
C TRP A 72 3.73 -0.35 -10.74
N CYS A 73 4.87 0.32 -10.58
CA CYS A 73 5.92 -0.19 -9.70
C CYS A 73 5.59 0.12 -8.23
N VAL A 74 6.09 -0.71 -7.30
CA VAL A 74 5.76 -0.58 -5.86
C VAL A 74 6.11 0.79 -5.28
N ALA A 75 7.19 1.41 -5.76
CA ALA A 75 7.59 2.74 -5.32
C ALA A 75 6.56 3.82 -5.71
N GLU A 76 6.00 3.74 -6.91
CA GLU A 76 4.95 4.66 -7.36
C GLU A 76 3.66 4.49 -6.57
N ILE A 77 3.26 3.25 -6.30
CA ILE A 77 2.09 2.92 -5.47
C ILE A 77 2.20 3.62 -4.10
N VAL A 78 3.32 3.39 -3.41
CA VAL A 78 3.59 3.97 -2.09
C VAL A 78 3.65 5.51 -2.16
N ASN A 79 4.29 6.06 -3.18
CA ASN A 79 4.39 7.51 -3.37
C ASN A 79 3.03 8.17 -3.60
N ARG A 80 2.10 7.53 -4.33
CA ARG A 80 0.75 8.03 -4.53
C ARG A 80 -0.03 8.09 -3.22
N PHE A 81 -0.01 7.01 -2.43
CA PHE A 81 -0.66 6.97 -1.12
C PHE A 81 -0.06 8.01 -0.16
N LYS A 82 1.27 8.02 0.01
CA LYS A 82 1.96 8.93 0.95
C LYS A 82 1.85 10.38 0.50
N GLY A 83 2.01 10.66 -0.80
CA GLY A 83 1.99 12.01 -1.36
C GLY A 83 0.62 12.67 -1.20
N ARG A 84 -0.44 12.00 -1.65
CA ARG A 84 -1.80 12.55 -1.54
C ARG A 84 -2.22 12.73 -0.09
N SER A 85 -2.03 11.71 0.74
CA SER A 85 -2.39 11.78 2.16
C SER A 85 -1.60 12.85 2.92
N SER A 86 -0.29 12.99 2.68
CA SER A 86 0.51 14.04 3.32
C SER A 86 0.02 15.42 2.96
N ARG A 87 -0.27 15.68 1.68
CA ARG A 87 -0.76 16.99 1.22
C ARG A 87 -2.11 17.32 1.86
N VAL A 88 -3.09 16.43 1.73
CA VAL A 88 -4.47 16.69 2.18
C VAL A 88 -4.55 16.77 3.69
N LEU A 89 -3.99 15.81 4.42
CA LEU A 89 -4.07 15.80 5.89
C LEU A 89 -3.34 17.00 6.50
N ARG A 90 -2.19 17.42 5.96
CA ARG A 90 -1.51 18.62 6.47
C ARG A 90 -2.29 19.90 6.19
N SER A 91 -3.09 19.93 5.13
CA SER A 91 -3.99 21.04 4.82
C SER A 91 -5.15 21.10 5.82
N GLU A 92 -5.86 19.98 5.99
CA GLU A 92 -7.07 19.87 6.82
C GLU A 92 -6.78 19.88 8.33
N PHE A 93 -5.60 19.39 8.76
CA PHE A 93 -5.21 19.30 10.16
C PHE A 93 -3.92 20.10 10.42
N PRO A 94 -4.00 21.41 10.70
CA PRO A 94 -2.84 22.28 10.90
C PRO A 94 -1.87 21.81 11.99
N VAL A 95 -2.34 21.07 12.99
CA VAL A 95 -1.50 20.45 14.04
C VAL A 95 -0.42 19.52 13.47
N LEU A 96 -0.65 18.91 12.30
CA LEU A 96 0.33 18.07 11.62
C LEU A 96 1.46 18.90 10.98
N ARG A 97 1.21 20.17 10.65
CA ARG A 97 2.24 21.09 10.12
C ARG A 97 3.13 21.65 11.21
N SER A 98 2.56 22.04 12.35
CA SER A 98 3.33 22.63 13.44
C SER A 98 4.28 21.64 14.11
N ARG A 99 3.91 20.36 14.17
CA ARG A 99 4.70 19.33 14.85
C ARG A 99 5.68 18.55 13.96
N LEU A 100 5.49 18.58 12.64
CA LEU A 100 6.26 17.73 11.72
C LEU A 100 6.67 18.49 10.45
N PRO A 101 7.94 18.36 9.98
CA PRO A 101 8.39 18.95 8.72
C PRO A 101 7.70 18.28 7.51
N THR A 102 7.47 16.97 7.59
CA THR A 102 6.70 16.17 6.63
C THR A 102 5.81 15.19 7.40
N LEU A 103 4.65 14.80 6.86
CA LEU A 103 3.79 13.85 7.58
C LEU A 103 4.47 12.48 7.70
N TRP A 104 5.02 11.97 6.60
CA TRP A 104 5.57 10.63 6.53
C TRP A 104 7.10 10.59 6.64
N SER A 105 7.63 9.46 7.12
CA SER A 105 9.02 9.10 6.91
C SER A 105 9.32 8.92 5.41
N ARG A 106 10.59 9.02 5.01
CA ARG A 106 11.02 8.72 3.63
C ARG A 106 10.87 7.22 3.32
N SER A 107 11.23 6.37 4.28
CA SER A 107 11.20 4.92 4.14
C SER A 107 9.77 4.34 4.14
N TYR A 108 9.67 3.10 3.68
CA TYR A 108 8.52 2.22 3.79
C TYR A 108 9.01 0.77 3.72
N TYR A 109 8.19 -0.16 4.17
CA TYR A 109 8.35 -1.59 3.96
C TYR A 109 7.39 -2.03 2.85
N ALA A 110 7.84 -2.99 2.04
CA ALA A 110 7.02 -3.68 1.05
C ALA A 110 7.38 -5.17 1.03
N GLY A 111 6.38 -6.03 1.24
CA GLY A 111 6.50 -7.48 1.08
C GLY A 111 5.47 -7.98 0.08
N THR A 112 5.85 -8.90 -0.81
CA THR A 112 4.90 -9.54 -1.73
C THR A 112 4.07 -10.59 -0.99
N VAL A 113 2.80 -10.69 -1.34
CA VAL A 113 1.88 -11.67 -0.75
C VAL A 113 1.33 -12.59 -1.84
N GLY A 114 1.89 -13.79 -1.91
CA GLY A 114 1.40 -14.85 -2.80
C GLY A 114 0.39 -15.75 -2.09
N ARG A 115 -0.62 -16.26 -2.82
CA ARG A 115 -1.48 -17.36 -2.31
C ARG A 115 -0.73 -18.69 -2.20
N VAL A 116 0.36 -18.82 -2.94
CA VAL A 116 1.18 -20.03 -3.03
C VAL A 116 2.52 -19.72 -2.38
N SER A 117 3.02 -20.62 -1.54
CA SER A 117 4.31 -20.41 -0.88
C SER A 117 5.45 -20.40 -1.90
N GLU A 118 6.51 -19.66 -1.61
CA GLU A 118 7.72 -19.61 -2.43
C GLU A 118 8.24 -21.03 -2.73
N ALA A 119 8.29 -21.90 -1.71
CA ALA A 119 8.71 -23.29 -1.84
C ALA A 119 7.85 -24.08 -2.84
N THR A 120 6.53 -23.83 -2.86
CA THR A 120 5.63 -24.50 -3.80
C THR A 120 5.84 -23.99 -5.23
N VAL A 121 6.05 -22.68 -5.41
CA VAL A 121 6.36 -22.10 -6.74
C VAL A 121 7.68 -22.65 -7.25
N ARG A 122 8.71 -22.72 -6.40
CA ARG A 122 10.03 -23.27 -6.74
C ARG A 122 9.93 -24.73 -7.21
N ARG A 123 9.29 -25.58 -6.39
CA ARG A 123 9.06 -26.99 -6.74
C ARG A 123 8.26 -27.15 -8.03
N TYR A 124 7.26 -26.30 -8.26
CA TYR A 124 6.49 -26.31 -9.50
C TYR A 124 7.40 -26.07 -10.71
N ILE A 125 8.25 -25.04 -10.66
CA ILE A 125 9.18 -24.68 -11.74
C ILE A 125 10.22 -25.79 -11.98
N GLU A 126 10.83 -26.32 -10.92
CA GLU A 126 11.80 -27.43 -11.01
C GLU A 126 11.21 -28.66 -11.71
N ASN A 127 9.94 -28.97 -11.42
CA ASN A 127 9.21 -30.07 -12.04
C ASN A 127 8.69 -29.77 -13.46
N GLN A 128 8.81 -28.55 -13.97
CA GLN A 128 8.50 -28.23 -15.38
C GLN A 128 9.66 -28.55 -16.33
N VAL A 129 10.90 -28.69 -15.81
CA VAL A 129 12.07 -28.99 -16.64
C VAL A 129 12.06 -30.48 -16.98
N GLY A 130 11.61 -30.83 -18.18
CA GLY A 130 11.53 -32.22 -18.65
C GLY A 130 10.25 -32.60 -19.41
N LYS A 131 9.39 -31.62 -19.74
CA LYS A 131 8.35 -31.76 -20.77
C LYS A 131 8.75 -31.02 -22.04
#